data_AF-A0A9W3SV44-F1
#
_entry.id   AF-A0A9W3SV44-F1
#
_cell.length_a   1.000
_cell.length_b   1.000
_cell.length_c   1.000
_cell.angle_alpha   90.00
_cell.angle_beta   90.00
_cell.angle_gamma   90.00
#
_symmetry.space_group_name_H-M   'P 1'
#
loop_
_entity.id
_entity.type
_entity.pdbx_description
1 polymer ?
#
loop_
_entity_poly.entity_id
_entity_poly.type
_entity_poly.pdbx_seq_one_letter_code
_entity_poly.pdbx_strand_id
1 'polypeptide(L)'
;MLQKNRLRKFILRRKGLRIAVTLEKYVKLRSTVYEYMIEQDKPISLLDIQEHIVSHHEGKFTKKMLHQFYLSRLLDELKLDGKITLADEYLYTEKGVFYKARKGS
;
A
#
# COMPACT_ATOMS: atom_id res chain seq x y z
N MET A 1 16.73 -39.15 -14.30
CA MET A 1 16.96 -38.00 -13.37
C MET A 1 16.76 -36.61 -13.99
N LEU A 2 17.01 -36.38 -15.29
CA LEU A 2 16.96 -35.05 -15.92
C LEU A 2 15.60 -34.31 -15.85
N GLN A 3 14.46 -35.01 -15.96
CA GLN A 3 13.14 -34.36 -15.95
C GLN A 3 12.78 -33.75 -14.58
N LYS A 4 13.12 -34.42 -13.47
CA LYS A 4 12.88 -33.91 -12.11
C LYS A 4 13.65 -32.61 -11.82
N ASN A 5 14.87 -32.46 -12.35
CA ASN A 5 15.67 -31.25 -12.20
C ASN A 5 15.14 -30.07 -13.03
N ARG A 6 14.62 -30.33 -14.24
CA ARG A 6 13.96 -29.31 -15.06
C ARG A 6 12.68 -28.78 -14.40
N LEU A 7 11.86 -29.66 -13.83
CA LEU A 7 10.65 -29.28 -13.11
C LEU A 7 10.96 -28.44 -11.86
N ARG A 8 11.94 -28.85 -11.04
CA ARG A 8 12.38 -28.07 -9.87
C ARG A 8 12.87 -26.67 -10.25
N LYS A 9 13.69 -26.55 -11.29
CA LYS A 9 14.19 -25.25 -11.78
C LYS A 9 13.06 -24.34 -12.27
N PHE A 10 12.05 -24.90 -12.94
CA PHE A 10 10.88 -24.16 -13.39
C PHE A 10 10.02 -23.63 -12.23
N ILE A 11 9.77 -24.45 -11.20
CA ILE A 11 9.02 -24.05 -10.00
C ILE A 11 9.75 -22.92 -9.26
N LEU A 12 11.07 -23.03 -9.09
CA LEU A 12 11.89 -21.99 -8.45
C LEU A 12 11.83 -20.67 -9.21
N ARG A 13 11.96 -20.70 -10.55
CA ARG A 13 11.81 -19.50 -11.39
C ARG A 13 10.42 -18.88 -11.28
N ARG A 14 9.35 -19.68 -11.31
CA ARG A 14 7.98 -19.18 -11.14
C ARG A 14 7.75 -18.58 -9.75
N LYS A 15 8.30 -19.19 -8.69
CA LYS A 15 8.23 -18.63 -7.33
C LYS A 15 8.97 -17.29 -7.26
N GLY A 16 10.17 -17.20 -7.81
CA GLY A 16 10.94 -15.95 -7.88
C GLY A 16 10.20 -14.85 -8.64
N LEU A 17 9.65 -15.16 -9.81
CA LEU A 17 8.84 -14.22 -10.61
C LEU A 17 7.60 -13.75 -9.83
N ARG A 18 6.90 -14.66 -9.14
CA ARG A 18 5.73 -14.31 -8.32
C ARG A 18 6.10 -13.36 -7.17
N ILE A 19 7.25 -13.57 -6.53
CA ILE A 19 7.74 -12.69 -5.46
C ILE A 19 8.06 -11.30 -6.03
N ALA A 20 8.79 -11.24 -7.15
CA ALA A 20 9.13 -9.98 -7.82
C ALA A 20 7.88 -9.17 -8.19
N VAL A 21 6.89 -9.80 -8.84
CA VAL A 21 5.62 -9.14 -9.19
C VAL A 21 4.85 -8.67 -7.96
N THR A 22 4.94 -9.40 -6.84
CA THR A 22 4.27 -8.99 -5.59
C THR A 22 4.95 -7.77 -4.97
N LEU A 23 6.28 -7.72 -4.99
CA LEU A 23 7.04 -6.57 -4.49
C LEU A 23 6.82 -5.32 -5.35
N GLU A 24 6.87 -5.47 -6.68
CA GLU A 24 6.59 -4.36 -7.60
C GLU A 24 5.19 -3.78 -7.37
N LYS A 25 4.18 -4.64 -7.22
CA LYS A 25 2.81 -4.20 -6.90
C LYS A 25 2.74 -3.50 -5.55
N TYR A 26 3.49 -3.97 -4.56
CA TYR A 26 3.54 -3.35 -3.23
C TYR A 26 4.15 -1.95 -3.29
N VAL A 27 5.32 -1.81 -3.93
CA VAL A 27 5.98 -0.51 -4.13
C VAL A 27 5.06 0.45 -4.88
N LYS A 28 4.40 -0.03 -5.94
CA LYS A 28 3.45 0.78 -6.69
C LYS A 28 2.25 1.22 -5.84
N LEU A 29 1.68 0.33 -5.03
CA LEU A 29 0.59 0.67 -4.11
C LEU A 29 1.05 1.75 -3.12
N ARG A 30 2.24 1.59 -2.55
CA ARG A 30 2.82 2.54 -1.60
C ARG A 30 3.02 3.93 -2.21
N SER A 31 3.54 4.00 -3.44
CA SER A 31 3.66 5.27 -4.16
C SER A 31 2.30 5.89 -4.44
N THR A 32 1.34 5.13 -4.98
CA THR A 32 0.00 5.64 -5.28
C THR A 32 -0.72 6.17 -4.03
N VAL A 33 -0.64 5.45 -2.90
CA VAL A 33 -1.22 5.93 -1.63
C VAL A 33 -0.56 7.23 -1.20
N TYR A 34 0.76 7.33 -1.28
CA TYR A 34 1.48 8.53 -0.88
C TYR A 34 1.20 9.73 -1.81
N GLU A 35 1.14 9.52 -3.12
CA GLU A 35 0.77 10.54 -4.12
C GLU A 35 -0.63 11.08 -3.82
N TYR A 36 -1.61 10.19 -3.66
CA TYR A 36 -2.96 10.58 -3.26
C TYR A 36 -2.95 11.42 -1.97
N MET A 37 -2.20 11.01 -0.95
CA MET A 37 -2.09 11.74 0.32
C MET A 37 -1.45 13.14 0.17
N ILE A 38 -0.51 13.33 -0.75
CA ILE A 38 0.08 14.65 -1.03
C ILE A 38 -0.92 15.56 -1.71
N GLU A 39 -1.72 15.02 -2.64
CA GLU A 39 -2.75 15.77 -3.37
C GLU A 39 -3.86 16.28 -2.45
N GLN A 40 -4.09 15.62 -1.31
CA GLN A 40 -5.08 16.07 -0.34
C GLN A 40 -4.56 17.24 0.50
N ASP A 41 -5.38 18.28 0.64
CA ASP A 41 -5.13 19.39 1.55
C ASP A 41 -5.61 19.11 2.98
N LYS A 42 -6.53 18.16 3.13
CA LYS A 42 -7.09 17.75 4.42
C LYS A 42 -6.55 16.38 4.83
N PRO A 43 -6.49 16.10 6.14
CA PRO A 43 -6.22 14.75 6.61
C PRO A 43 -7.23 13.75 6.06
N ILE A 44 -6.76 12.55 5.74
CA ILE A 44 -7.59 11.48 5.20
C ILE A 44 -7.53 10.24 6.08
N SER A 45 -8.63 9.50 6.09
CA SER A 45 -8.74 8.22 6.79
C SER A 45 -8.23 7.07 5.93
N LEU A 46 -8.04 5.91 6.56
CA LEU A 46 -7.75 4.68 5.83
C LEU A 46 -8.87 4.30 4.85
N LEU A 47 -10.13 4.60 5.20
CA LEU A 47 -11.28 4.32 4.35
C LEU A 47 -11.22 5.15 3.06
N ASP A 48 -10.92 6.44 3.16
CA ASP A 48 -10.78 7.32 1.99
C ASP A 48 -9.71 6.81 1.02
N ILE A 49 -8.58 6.31 1.57
CA ILE A 49 -7.50 5.69 0.79
C ILE A 49 -8.02 4.42 0.10
N GLN A 50 -8.72 3.56 0.83
CA GLN A 50 -9.24 2.32 0.27
C GLN A 50 -10.24 2.59 -0.86
N GLU A 51 -11.17 3.51 -0.67
CA GLU A 51 -12.17 3.92 -1.67
C GLU A 51 -11.52 4.53 -2.91
N HIS A 52 -10.52 5.41 -2.72
CA HIS A 52 -9.77 5.99 -3.83
C HIS A 52 -9.06 4.92 -4.67
N ILE A 53 -8.36 3.98 -4.03
CA ILE A 53 -7.63 2.93 -4.74
C ILE A 53 -8.60 1.98 -5.47
N VAL A 54 -9.73 1.63 -4.86
CA VAL A 54 -10.74 0.78 -5.51
C VAL A 54 -11.34 1.47 -6.75
N SER A 55 -11.61 2.77 -6.67
CA SER A 55 -12.26 3.52 -7.76
C SER A 55 -11.31 3.94 -8.89
N HIS A 56 -10.09 4.41 -8.58
CA HIS A 56 -9.16 4.98 -9.56
C HIS A 56 -8.11 3.97 -10.06
N HIS A 57 -7.95 2.84 -9.36
CA HIS A 57 -6.96 1.81 -9.65
C HIS A 57 -7.59 0.42 -9.73
N GLU A 58 -8.84 0.34 -10.20
CA GLU A 58 -9.57 -0.92 -10.36
C GLU A 58 -8.76 -1.98 -11.11
N GLY A 59 -8.69 -3.18 -10.55
CA GLY A 59 -7.94 -4.31 -11.13
C GLY A 59 -6.41 -4.21 -11.07
N LYS A 60 -5.83 -3.04 -10.72
CA LYS A 60 -4.36 -2.87 -10.64
C LYS A 60 -3.77 -3.57 -9.40
N PHE A 61 -4.51 -3.57 -8.29
CA PHE A 61 -4.10 -4.18 -7.03
C PHE A 61 -5.00 -5.37 -6.66
N THR A 62 -4.44 -6.36 -5.96
CA THR A 62 -5.25 -7.50 -5.52
C THR A 62 -6.13 -7.10 -4.34
N LYS A 63 -7.35 -7.64 -4.23
CA LYS A 63 -8.25 -7.39 -3.10
C LYS A 63 -7.58 -7.58 -1.74
N LYS A 64 -6.70 -8.58 -1.63
CA LYS A 64 -5.92 -8.86 -0.41
C LYS A 64 -5.04 -7.68 -0.01
N MET A 65 -4.43 -6.97 -0.96
CA MET A 65 -3.58 -5.81 -0.68
C MET A 65 -4.37 -4.59 -0.21
N LEU A 66 -5.66 -4.53 -0.55
CA LEU A 66 -6.57 -3.45 -0.13
C LEU A 66 -7.29 -3.77 1.18
N HIS A 67 -7.00 -4.91 1.80
CA HIS A 67 -7.53 -5.24 3.10
C HIS A 67 -6.93 -4.29 4.16
N GLN A 68 -7.75 -3.84 5.10
CA GLN A 68 -7.40 -2.85 6.11
C GLN A 68 -6.04 -3.11 6.76
N PHE A 69 -5.78 -4.36 7.20
CA PHE A 69 -4.50 -4.76 7.78
C PHE A 69 -3.27 -4.40 6.93
N TYR A 70 -3.32 -4.62 5.60
CA TYR A 70 -2.18 -4.34 4.72
C TYR A 70 -2.01 -2.85 4.45
N LEU A 71 -3.12 -2.11 4.32
CA LEU A 71 -3.09 -0.66 4.17
C LEU A 71 -2.59 0.02 5.44
N SER A 72 -3.02 -0.42 6.63
CA SER A 72 -2.51 0.07 7.91
C SER A 72 -0.99 -0.11 8.02
N ARG A 73 -0.48 -1.30 7.71
CA ARG A 73 0.96 -1.55 7.71
C ARG A 73 1.72 -0.65 6.73
N LEU A 74 1.18 -0.43 5.53
CA LEU A 74 1.78 0.45 4.54
C LEU A 74 1.85 1.90 5.05
N LEU A 75 0.81 2.36 5.76
CA LEU A 75 0.80 3.68 6.41
C LEU A 75 1.81 3.76 7.56
N ASP A 76 1.96 2.72 8.37
CA ASP A 76 3.00 2.67 9.39
C ASP A 76 4.40 2.80 8.77
N GLU A 77 4.66 2.12 7.65
CA GLU A 77 5.92 2.24 6.92
C GLU A 77 6.13 3.65 6.34
N LEU A 78 5.09 4.32 5.85
CA LEU A 78 5.18 5.73 5.41
C LEU A 78 5.42 6.69 6.58
N LYS A 79 4.86 6.39 7.76
CA LYS A 79 5.07 7.17 8.99
C LYS A 79 6.50 7.01 9.50
N LEU A 80 7.03 5.78 9.50
CA LEU A 80 8.42 5.50 9.87
C LEU A 80 9.42 6.21 8.95
N ASP A 81 9.11 6.31 7.65
CA ASP A 81 9.90 7.09 6.70
C ASP A 81 9.73 8.62 6.86
N GLY A 82 8.88 9.07 7.80
CA GLY A 82 8.61 10.49 8.04
C GLY A 82 7.81 11.17 6.92
N LYS A 83 7.24 10.41 5.98
CA LYS A 83 6.47 10.94 4.84
C LYS A 83 5.08 11.42 5.23
N ILE A 84 4.50 10.80 6.26
CA ILE A 84 3.16 11.11 6.78
C ILE A 84 3.21 11.21 8.31
N THR A 85 2.22 11.85 8.90
CA THR A 85 1.98 11.84 10.35
C THR A 85 0.53 11.55 10.65
N LEU A 86 0.24 11.23 11.91
CA LEU A 86 -1.13 11.30 12.39
C LEU A 86 -1.58 12.75 12.42
N ALA A 87 -2.86 12.98 12.14
CA ALA A 87 -3.47 14.29 12.25
C ALA A 87 -4.01 14.49 13.67
N ASP A 88 -3.15 14.97 14.57
CA ASP A 88 -3.48 15.14 15.99
C ASP A 88 -4.67 16.10 16.22
N GLU A 89 -4.88 17.07 15.31
CA GLU A 89 -6.03 17.99 15.37
C GLU A 89 -7.40 17.31 15.17
N TYR A 90 -7.43 16.04 14.74
CA TYR A 90 -8.66 15.26 14.49
C TYR A 90 -8.93 14.18 15.55
N LEU A 91 -8.17 14.18 16.66
CA LEU A 91 -8.22 13.17 17.74
C LEU A 91 -9.59 12.99 18.42
N TYR A 92 -10.51 13.95 18.27
CA TYR A 92 -11.83 13.95 18.96
C TYR A 92 -13.03 13.88 18.01
N THR A 93 -12.88 13.31 16.82
CA THR A 93 -14.02 12.95 15.99
C THR A 93 -14.27 11.45 16.07
N GLU A 94 -15.52 11.02 16.24
CA GLU A 94 -15.96 9.61 16.31
C GLU A 94 -15.62 8.77 15.05
N LYS A 95 -14.90 9.35 14.08
CA LYS A 95 -14.75 8.86 12.71
C LYS A 95 -13.44 8.12 12.42
N GLY A 96 -12.58 7.92 13.42
CA GLY A 96 -11.40 7.04 13.32
C GLY A 96 -10.06 7.75 13.18
N VAL A 97 -9.04 7.02 12.69
CA VAL A 97 -7.65 7.50 12.60
C VAL A 97 -7.42 8.24 11.27
N PHE A 98 -6.94 9.48 11.37
CA PHE A 98 -6.63 10.33 10.22
C PHE A 98 -5.12 10.54 10.07
N TYR A 99 -4.69 10.61 8.81
CA TYR A 99 -3.30 10.78 8.41
C TYR A 99 -3.16 12.03 7.56
N LYS A 100 -2.01 12.68 7.67
CA LYS A 100 -1.64 13.85 6.87
C LYS A 100 -0.27 13.63 6.24
N ALA A 101 -0.13 13.90 4.95
CA ALA A 101 1.19 13.93 4.31
C ALA A 101 2.01 15.11 4.82
N ARG A 102 3.30 14.90 5.05
CA ARG A 102 4.22 16.03 5.24
C ARG A 102 4.50 16.65 3.88
N LYS A 103 3.85 17.78 3.59
CA LYS A 103 4.26 18.67 2.50
C LYS A 103 5.56 19.32 2.96
N GLY A 104 6.63 19.21 2.16
CA GLY A 104 7.94 19.78 2.49
C GLY A 104 7.79 21.25 2.88
N SER A 105 8.40 21.60 4.01
CA SER A 105 8.51 22.99 4.49
C SER A 105 9.50 23.77 3.65
#